data_AF-M2SAK8-F1
#
_entry.id   AF-M2SAK8-F1
#
_cell.length_a   1.000
_cell.length_b   1.000
_cell.length_c   1.000
_cell.angle_alpha   90.00
_cell.angle_beta   90.00
_cell.angle_gamma   90.00
#
_symmetry.space_group_name_H-M   'P 1'
#
loop_
_entity.id
_entity.type
_entity.pdbx_description
1 polymer ?
#
loop_
_entity_poly.entity_id
_entity_poly.type
_entity_poly.pdbx_seq_one_letter_code
_entity_poly.pdbx_strand_id
1 'polypeptide(L)'
;MVRASCIIGIFRCLRIIFNGPLAYGWMTHSNKGPLFNGNRPIDVINAGGPEDLVKVREHLLHLGGGCIDSGMEDEFEPDIS
;
A
#
# COMPACT_ATOMS: atom_id res chain seq x y z
N MET A 1 -16.24 7.34 12.38
CA MET A 1 -14.95 7.28 13.12
C MET A 1 -14.16 6.05 12.65
N VAL A 2 -13.50 6.10 11.48
CA VAL A 2 -12.55 5.06 11.03
C VAL A 2 -11.54 5.72 10.08
N ARG A 3 -10.39 6.21 10.59
CA ARG A 3 -9.31 6.77 9.74
C ARG A 3 -7.92 6.42 10.29
N ALA A 4 -7.66 6.69 11.57
CA ALA A 4 -6.34 6.45 12.17
C ALA A 4 -5.94 4.96 12.20
N SER A 5 -6.86 4.07 12.57
CA SER A 5 -6.58 2.62 12.63
C SER A 5 -6.25 2.01 11.27
N CYS A 6 -6.91 2.46 10.20
CA CYS A 6 -6.61 2.01 8.84
C CYS A 6 -5.23 2.48 8.37
N ILE A 7 -4.88 3.74 8.64
CA ILE A 7 -3.57 4.31 8.32
C ILE A 7 -2.45 3.55 9.05
N ILE A 8 -2.63 3.27 10.34
CA ILE A 8 -1.65 2.48 11.12
C ILE A 8 -1.51 1.07 10.55
N GLY A 9 -2.62 0.43 10.16
CA GLY A 9 -2.62 -0.89 9.51
C GLY A 9 -1.82 -0.91 8.21
N ILE A 10 -2.00 0.10 7.37
CA ILE A 10 -1.26 0.28 6.10
C ILE A 10 0.25 0.36 6.36
N PHE A 11 0.70 1.25 7.25
CA PHE A 11 2.13 1.40 7.55
C PHE A 11 2.74 0.15 8.19
N ARG A 12 1.97 -0.61 8.97
CA ARG A 12 2.42 -1.89 9.50
C ARG A 12 2.66 -2.91 8.38
N CYS A 13 1.72 -3.07 7.46
CA CYS A 13 1.87 -3.97 6.31
C CYS A 13 3.03 -3.54 5.41
N LEU A 14 3.16 -2.24 5.12
CA LEU A 14 4.27 -1.72 4.30
C LEU A 14 5.64 -2.04 4.89
N ARG A 15 5.78 -2.02 6.21
CA ARG A 15 7.04 -2.37 6.89
C ARG A 15 7.32 -3.88 6.92
N ILE A 16 6.30 -4.72 6.72
CA ILE A 16 6.46 -6.16 6.58
C ILE A 16 6.88 -6.50 5.14
N ILE A 17 6.24 -5.84 4.17
CA ILE A 17 6.50 -6.05 2.73
C ILE A 17 7.83 -5.44 2.31
N PHE A 18 8.17 -4.25 2.82
CA PHE A 18 9.36 -3.50 2.41
C PHE A 18 10.34 -3.34 3.56
N ASN A 19 11.59 -3.75 3.31
CA ASN A 19 12.71 -3.54 4.23
C ASN A 19 13.51 -2.30 3.78
N GLY A 20 13.01 -1.09 4.09
CA GLY A 20 13.70 0.15 3.68
C GLY A 20 12.83 1.43 3.67
N PRO A 21 13.36 2.56 3.17
CA PRO A 21 12.67 3.86 3.16
C PRO A 21 11.37 3.84 2.34
N LEU A 22 11.23 2.85 1.46
CA LEU A 22 10.05 2.62 0.66
C LEU A 22 8.79 2.34 1.51
N ALA A 23 8.92 1.81 2.73
CA ALA A 23 7.79 1.63 3.64
C ALA A 23 7.06 2.94 3.99
N TYR A 24 7.75 4.08 3.85
CA TYR A 24 7.20 5.42 4.06
C TYR A 24 6.86 6.13 2.74
N GLY A 25 7.66 5.91 1.69
CA GLY A 25 7.48 6.56 0.39
C GLY A 25 6.44 5.90 -0.52
N TRP A 26 6.06 4.64 -0.30
CA TRP A 26 5.19 3.89 -1.20
C TRP A 26 3.84 4.58 -1.48
N MET A 27 3.26 5.23 -0.47
CA MET A 27 2.00 5.97 -0.60
C MET A 27 2.09 7.16 -1.57
N THR A 28 3.30 7.69 -1.77
CA THR A 28 3.58 8.86 -2.61
C THR A 28 4.20 8.49 -3.96
N HIS A 29 4.52 7.23 -4.20
CA HIS A 29 4.99 6.76 -5.51
C HIS A 29 3.84 6.23 -6.36
N SER A 30 3.96 6.37 -7.68
CA SER A 30 3.02 5.79 -8.63
C SER A 30 3.04 4.27 -8.52
N ASN A 31 1.85 3.67 -8.39
CA ASN A 31 1.73 2.22 -8.27
C ASN A 31 1.01 1.65 -9.51
N LYS A 32 1.67 0.75 -10.24
CA LYS A 32 1.13 0.12 -11.45
C LYS A 32 0.14 -1.03 -11.14
N GLY A 33 -0.09 -1.34 -9.86
CA GLY A 33 -1.04 -2.37 -9.45
C GLY A 33 -2.46 -2.08 -9.92
N PRO A 34 -3.29 -3.12 -10.15
CA PRO A 34 -4.63 -2.99 -10.75
C PRO A 34 -5.58 -2.11 -9.93
N LEU A 35 -5.35 -1.95 -8.62
CA LEU A 35 -6.13 -1.06 -7.75
C LEU A 35 -5.82 0.42 -7.99
N PHE A 36 -4.60 0.73 -8.43
CA PHE A 36 -4.07 2.10 -8.51
C PHE A 36 -4.01 2.61 -9.95
N ASN A 37 -3.96 1.71 -10.93
CA ASN A 37 -3.94 2.02 -12.36
C ASN A 37 -2.84 3.04 -12.74
N GLY A 38 -1.67 2.93 -12.11
CA GLY A 38 -0.54 3.84 -12.31
C GLY A 38 -0.56 5.11 -11.44
N ASN A 39 -1.63 5.37 -10.68
CA ASN A 39 -1.72 6.53 -9.80
C ASN A 39 -1.02 6.30 -8.46
N ARG A 40 -0.80 7.38 -7.70
CA ARG A 40 -0.29 7.28 -6.34
C ARG A 40 -1.43 6.82 -5.41
N PRO A 41 -1.19 5.90 -4.46
CA PRO A 41 -2.18 5.46 -3.49
C PRO A 41 -2.85 6.61 -2.74
N ILE A 42 -2.10 7.68 -2.43
CA ILE A 42 -2.64 8.88 -1.78
C ILE A 42 -3.67 9.63 -2.63
N ASP A 43 -3.49 9.66 -3.95
CA ASP A 43 -4.43 10.34 -4.86
C ASP A 43 -5.73 9.55 -4.98
N VAL A 44 -5.64 8.22 -5.02
CA VAL A 44 -6.81 7.31 -5.05
C VAL A 44 -7.65 7.50 -3.79
N ILE A 45 -7.01 7.50 -2.61
CA ILE A 45 -7.69 7.72 -1.33
C ILE A 45 -8.34 9.11 -1.26
N ASN A 46 -7.70 10.12 -1.82
CA ASN A 46 -8.24 11.49 -1.83
C ASN A 46 -9.42 11.65 -2.81
N ALA A 47 -9.45 10.87 -3.89
CA ALA A 47 -10.49 10.93 -4.91
C ALA A 47 -11.79 10.22 -4.51
N GLY A 48 -11.73 9.02 -3.91
CA GLY A 48 -12.93 8.25 -3.53
C GLY A 48 -13.23 8.20 -2.02
N GLY A 49 -12.33 8.71 -1.18
CA GLY A 49 -12.59 8.92 0.25
C GLY A 49 -12.32 7.69 1.14
N PRO A 50 -13.02 7.56 2.28
CA PRO A 50 -12.64 6.61 3.34
C PRO A 50 -12.81 5.13 2.95
N GLU A 51 -13.63 4.80 1.95
CA GLU A 51 -13.76 3.44 1.43
C GLU A 51 -12.49 2.98 0.69
N ASP A 52 -11.84 3.87 -0.04
CA ASP A 52 -10.61 3.55 -0.76
C ASP A 52 -9.45 3.35 0.19
N LEU A 53 -9.44 4.06 1.33
CA LEU A 53 -8.49 3.79 2.40
C LEU A 53 -8.60 2.34 2.93
N VAL A 54 -9.82 1.80 3.00
CA VAL A 54 -10.04 0.41 3.41
C VAL A 54 -9.60 -0.56 2.32
N LYS A 55 -9.94 -0.30 1.04
CA LYS A 55 -9.51 -1.13 -0.10
C LYS A 55 -7.97 -1.20 -0.21
N VAL A 56 -7.27 -0.08 -0.02
CA VAL A 56 -5.79 -0.04 -0.02
C VAL A 56 -5.22 -0.86 1.12
N ARG A 57 -5.81 -0.77 2.31
CA ARG A 57 -5.41 -1.61 3.45
C ARG A 57 -5.62 -3.10 3.16
N GLU A 58 -6.77 -3.49 2.62
CA GLU A 58 -7.07 -4.88 2.27
C GLU A 58 -6.13 -5.40 1.19
N HIS A 59 -5.80 -4.58 0.19
CA HIS A 59 -4.82 -4.93 -0.83
C HIS A 59 -3.44 -5.21 -0.22
N LEU A 60 -2.97 -4.36 0.70
CA LEU A 60 -1.70 -4.57 1.41
C LEU A 60 -1.73 -5.74 2.39
N LEU A 61 -2.89 -6.05 2.98
CA LEU A 61 -3.05 -7.23 3.82
C LEU A 61 -2.92 -8.51 3.00
N HIS A 62 -3.54 -8.57 1.82
CA HIS A 62 -3.37 -9.71 0.91
C HIS A 62 -1.92 -9.81 0.39
N LEU A 63 -1.30 -8.68 0.06
CA LEU A 63 0.08 -8.64 -0.46
C LEU A 63 1.12 -9.04 0.59
N GLY A 64 0.95 -8.62 1.84
CA GLY A 64 1.84 -8.97 2.95
C GLY A 64 1.62 -10.38 3.52
N GLY A 65 1.01 -11.28 2.75
CA GLY A 65 0.75 -12.68 3.15
C GLY A 65 -0.40 -12.87 4.15
N GLY A 66 -1.27 -11.88 4.38
CA GLY A 66 -2.26 -11.96 5.45
C GLY A 66 -1.63 -11.87 6.85
N CYS A 67 -0.67 -10.96 7.06
CA CYS A 67 0.03 -10.71 8.34
C CYS A 67 0.95 -11.84 8.87
N ILE A 68 0.92 -13.06 8.33
CA ILE A 68 1.98 -14.08 8.46
C ILE A 68 1.95 -14.95 7.19
N ASP A 69 3.10 -15.24 6.57
CA ASP A 69 3.29 -16.30 5.56
C ASP A 69 3.26 -15.96 4.05
N SER A 70 4.11 -15.05 3.55
CA SER A 70 4.95 -15.39 2.36
C SER A 70 5.73 -14.21 1.83
N GLY A 71 7.01 -14.46 1.55
CA GLY A 71 7.88 -13.57 0.81
C GLY A 71 7.50 -13.49 -0.67
N MET A 72 7.42 -12.26 -1.17
CA MET A 72 7.45 -11.94 -2.60
C MET A 72 8.25 -10.64 -2.74
N GLU A 73 9.56 -10.79 -2.95
CA GLU A 73 10.47 -9.67 -3.25
C GLU A 73 10.55 -9.36 -4.76
N ASP A 74 9.82 -10.09 -5.61
CA ASP A 74 10.05 -10.11 -7.07
C ASP A 74 9.09 -9.29 -7.94
N GLU A 75 8.12 -8.54 -7.39
CA GLU A 75 7.12 -7.83 -8.22
C GLU A 75 7.20 -6.29 -8.17
N PHE A 76 8.19 -5.72 -7.49
CA PHE A 76 8.31 -4.27 -7.35
C PHE A 76 9.59 -3.72 -7.99
N GLU A 77 9.52 -3.41 -9.28
CA GLU A 77 10.44 -2.47 -9.95
C GLU A 77 9.82 -1.05 -9.89
N PRO A 78 10.22 -0.21 -8.92
CA PRO A 78 9.86 1.20 -8.96
C PRO A 78 10.55 1.82 -10.17
N ASP A 79 9.74 2.46 -11.03
CA ASP A 79 10.22 3.27 -12.14
C ASP A 79 10.84 4.55 -11.54
N ILE A 80 12.09 4.45 -11.09
CA ILE A 80 12.90 5.59 -10.66
C ILE A 80 13.61 6.13 -11.90
N SER A 81 12.86 6.87 -12.73
CA SER A 81 13.44 7.77 -13.72
C SER A 81 13.93 9.07 -13.07
#